data_AF-A0A3R5V665-F1
#
_entry.id   AF-A0A3R5V665-F1
#
_cell.length_a   1.000
_cell.length_b   1.000
_cell.length_c   1.000
_cell.angle_alpha   90.00
_cell.angle_beta   90.00
_cell.angle_gamma   90.00
#
_symmetry.space_group_name_H-M   'P 1'
#
loop_
_entity.id
_entity.type
_entity.pdbx_description
1 polymer ?
#
loop_
_entity_poly.entity_id
_entity_poly.type
_entity_poly.pdbx_seq_one_letter_code
_entity_poly.pdbx_strand_id
1 'polypeptide(L)'
;MAKRIKYKIGDIFLIPLDEQLNAVAKVIKNHLATVFIIIYKVKPIKADEVIHIDTLSDDNHILMRWSYDSALKSGEWKIIGNSSVSDEFEMPYFRTNDARGVYYLIKGTDTHMGEKEAIEVSEQEAMEKGYPYGITNEIALPKSCMYLFKKNNML
;
A
#
# COMPACT_ATOMS: atom_id res chain seq x y z
N MET A 1 -18.58 -18.73 -13.93
CA MET A 1 -17.54 -17.67 -13.90
C MET A 1 -17.76 -16.84 -12.65
N ALA A 2 -16.76 -16.69 -11.79
CA ALA A 2 -16.87 -15.82 -10.63
C ALA A 2 -17.08 -14.37 -11.08
N LYS A 3 -18.03 -13.67 -10.46
CA LYS A 3 -18.32 -12.27 -10.75
C LYS A 3 -17.15 -11.42 -10.28
N ARG A 4 -16.41 -10.79 -11.20
CA ARG A 4 -15.33 -9.86 -10.83
C ARG A 4 -15.92 -8.63 -10.17
N ILE A 5 -15.39 -8.28 -9.00
CA ILE A 5 -15.73 -7.04 -8.31
C ILE A 5 -15.08 -5.86 -9.06
N LYS A 6 -15.84 -4.77 -9.19
CA LYS A 6 -15.34 -3.50 -9.68
C LYS A 6 -14.94 -2.65 -8.48
N TYR A 7 -13.67 -2.28 -8.38
CA TYR A 7 -13.17 -1.29 -7.42
C TYR A 7 -12.98 0.07 -8.12
N LYS A 8 -12.81 1.12 -7.32
CA LYS A 8 -12.60 2.52 -7.74
C LYS A 8 -11.45 3.15 -6.97
N ILE A 9 -10.92 4.24 -7.52
CA ILE A 9 -10.04 5.13 -6.75
C ILE A 9 -10.82 5.66 -5.55
N GLY A 10 -10.15 5.72 -4.39
CA GLY A 10 -10.74 6.09 -3.11
C GLY A 10 -11.35 4.93 -2.33
N ASP A 11 -11.51 3.75 -2.92
CA ASP A 11 -12.06 2.60 -2.20
C ASP A 11 -11.14 2.21 -1.04
N ILE A 12 -11.76 2.05 0.13
CA ILE A 12 -11.11 1.59 1.35
C ILE A 12 -11.45 0.12 1.52
N PHE A 13 -10.45 -0.69 1.79
CA PHE A 13 -10.58 -2.14 1.84
C PHE A 13 -9.74 -2.75 2.95
N LEU A 14 -10.07 -4.00 3.27
CA LEU A 14 -9.41 -4.82 4.28
C LEU A 14 -8.45 -5.80 3.63
N ILE A 15 -7.20 -5.78 4.11
CA ILE A 15 -6.19 -6.78 3.77
C ILE A 15 -6.14 -7.79 4.92
N PRO A 16 -6.52 -9.06 4.72
CA PRO A 16 -6.45 -10.08 5.75
C PRO A 16 -4.99 -10.33 6.14
N LEU A 17 -4.69 -10.21 7.43
CA LEU A 17 -3.37 -10.46 8.00
C LEU A 17 -3.29 -11.85 8.64
N ASP A 18 -4.35 -12.25 9.33
CA ASP A 18 -4.60 -13.59 9.86
C ASP A 18 -6.11 -13.89 9.88
N GLU A 19 -6.55 -14.93 10.60
CA GLU A 19 -7.95 -15.36 10.66
C GLU A 19 -8.93 -14.31 11.16
N GLN A 20 -8.48 -13.36 12.00
CA GLN A 20 -9.36 -12.38 12.63
C GLN A 20 -8.92 -10.94 12.39
N LEU A 21 -7.71 -10.74 11.88
CA LEU A 21 -7.06 -9.44 11.87
C LEU A 21 -6.87 -8.89 10.46
N ASN A 22 -7.17 -7.60 10.28
CA ASN A 22 -7.10 -6.95 8.98
C ASN A 22 -6.32 -5.63 9.05
N ALA A 23 -5.53 -5.36 8.02
CA ALA A 23 -5.04 -4.00 7.77
C ALA A 23 -6.06 -3.20 6.97
N VAL A 24 -6.07 -1.89 7.16
CA VAL A 24 -6.91 -0.97 6.40
C VAL A 24 -6.06 -0.30 5.32
N ALA A 25 -6.54 -0.35 4.08
CA ALA A 25 -5.87 0.25 2.95
C ALA A 25 -6.84 1.02 2.07
N LYS A 26 -6.32 1.97 1.28
CA LYS A 26 -7.07 2.78 0.31
C LYS A 26 -6.43 2.72 -1.06
N VAL A 27 -7.25 2.61 -2.10
CA VAL A 27 -6.82 2.71 -3.50
C VAL A 27 -6.59 4.18 -3.84
N ILE A 28 -5.38 4.53 -4.25
CA ILE A 28 -5.01 5.90 -4.61
C ILE A 28 -4.95 6.08 -6.12
N LYS A 29 -4.33 5.13 -6.83
CA LYS A 29 -4.25 5.12 -8.30
C LYS A 29 -4.36 3.68 -8.80
N ASN A 30 -4.64 3.54 -10.08
CA ASN A 30 -4.55 2.27 -10.78
C ASN A 30 -3.79 2.42 -12.09
N HIS A 31 -3.10 1.35 -12.48
CA HIS A 31 -2.40 1.27 -13.75
C HIS A 31 -2.42 -0.19 -14.22
N LEU A 32 -3.07 -0.45 -15.36
CA LEU A 32 -3.27 -1.79 -15.90
C LEU A 32 -3.89 -2.75 -14.86
N ALA A 33 -3.18 -3.82 -14.49
CA ALA A 33 -3.61 -4.81 -13.49
C ALA A 33 -3.02 -4.55 -12.09
N THR A 34 -2.61 -3.30 -11.83
CA THR A 34 -2.00 -2.89 -10.56
C THR A 34 -2.73 -1.70 -9.95
N VAL A 35 -2.71 -1.65 -8.63
CA VAL A 35 -3.23 -0.55 -7.81
C VAL A 35 -2.12 0.00 -6.94
N PHE A 36 -2.04 1.32 -6.85
CA PHE A 36 -1.23 2.00 -5.86
C PHE A 36 -2.10 2.22 -4.63
N ILE A 37 -1.61 1.77 -3.48
CA ILE A 37 -2.37 1.73 -2.24
C ILE A 37 -1.60 2.38 -1.11
N ILE A 38 -2.35 3.03 -0.22
CA ILE A 38 -1.90 3.45 1.10
C ILE A 38 -2.39 2.44 2.11
N ILE A 39 -1.50 2.00 3.01
CA ILE A 39 -1.85 1.22 4.19
C ILE A 39 -1.72 2.13 5.39
N TYR A 40 -2.81 2.25 6.15
CA TYR A 40 -2.88 3.18 7.27
C TYR A 40 -2.17 2.65 8.50
N LYS A 41 -1.57 3.58 9.26
CA LYS A 41 -1.02 3.34 10.58
C LYS A 41 -2.14 3.39 11.62
N VAL A 42 -3.06 2.43 11.51
CA VAL A 42 -4.11 2.13 12.49
C VAL A 42 -3.90 0.72 13.04
N LYS A 43 -4.29 0.49 14.30
CA LYS A 43 -4.23 -0.86 14.88
C LYS A 43 -4.99 -1.80 13.94
N PRO A 44 -4.42 -2.97 13.60
CA PRO A 44 -5.14 -3.92 12.77
C PRO A 44 -6.46 -4.31 13.43
N ILE A 45 -7.51 -4.30 12.62
CA ILE A 45 -8.88 -4.36 13.10
C ILE A 45 -9.37 -5.79 13.08
N LYS A 46 -10.15 -6.13 14.11
CA LYS A 46 -10.84 -7.41 14.15
C LYS A 46 -12.06 -7.42 13.24
N ALA A 47 -12.49 -8.61 12.82
CA ALA A 47 -13.64 -8.77 11.93
C ALA A 47 -14.95 -8.13 12.45
N ASP A 48 -15.09 -7.96 13.76
CA ASP A 48 -16.25 -7.41 14.46
C ASP A 48 -16.10 -5.93 14.87
N GLU A 49 -14.92 -5.32 14.66
CA GLU A 49 -14.66 -3.92 15.02
C GLU A 49 -15.18 -2.96 13.94
N VAL A 50 -15.77 -1.84 14.36
CA VAL A 50 -16.24 -0.77 13.48
C VAL A 50 -15.07 0.16 13.12
N ILE A 51 -14.85 0.39 11.83
CA ILE A 51 -13.87 1.37 11.35
C ILE A 51 -14.54 2.73 11.14
N HIS A 52 -13.98 3.75 11.78
CA HIS A 52 -14.32 5.14 11.51
C HIS A 52 -13.47 5.67 10.35
N ILE A 53 -13.97 5.51 9.12
CA ILE A 53 -13.26 5.91 7.88
C ILE A 53 -12.80 7.37 7.92
N ASP A 54 -13.58 8.26 8.53
CA ASP A 54 -13.29 9.70 8.62
C ASP A 54 -12.03 10.01 9.45
N THR A 55 -11.52 9.04 10.21
CA THR A 55 -10.27 9.17 10.98
C THR A 55 -9.02 8.81 10.18
N LEU A 56 -9.19 8.30 8.95
CA LEU A 56 -8.09 7.94 8.07
C LEU A 56 -7.59 9.19 7.33
N SER A 57 -6.40 9.64 7.69
CA SER A 57 -5.67 10.68 6.96
C SER A 57 -4.54 10.07 6.16
N ASP A 58 -4.31 10.59 4.95
CA ASP A 58 -3.21 10.17 4.08
C ASP A 58 -1.83 10.43 4.73
N ASP A 59 -1.72 11.33 5.71
CA ASP A 59 -0.50 11.54 6.50
C ASP A 59 -0.23 10.42 7.52
N ASN A 60 -1.24 9.62 7.88
CA ASN A 60 -1.14 8.58 8.88
C ASN A 60 -0.99 7.18 8.23
N HIS A 61 0.03 7.02 7.40
CA HIS A 61 0.31 5.76 6.71
C HIS A 61 1.56 5.06 7.25
N ILE A 62 1.60 3.74 7.08
CA ILE A 62 2.74 2.89 7.45
C ILE A 62 3.48 2.35 6.22
N LEU A 63 2.78 2.28 5.08
CA LEU A 63 3.32 1.78 3.83
C LEU A 63 2.52 2.36 2.66
N MET A 64 3.22 2.82 1.63
CA MET A 64 2.65 3.04 0.31
C MET A 64 3.30 2.09 -0.70
N ARG A 65 2.51 1.44 -1.56
CA ARG A 65 3.07 0.49 -2.53
C ARG A 65 2.12 0.19 -3.69
N TRP A 66 2.70 -0.27 -4.80
CA TRP A 66 1.96 -0.93 -5.87
C TRP A 66 1.69 -2.40 -5.54
N SER A 67 0.49 -2.88 -5.85
CA SER A 67 0.08 -4.30 -5.74
C SER A 67 -0.69 -4.71 -6.99
N TYR A 68 -0.66 -6.00 -7.34
CA TYR A 68 -1.66 -6.56 -8.24
C TYR A 68 -3.07 -6.41 -7.67
N ASP A 69 -4.05 -6.23 -8.54
CA ASP A 69 -5.46 -5.99 -8.18
C ASP A 69 -6.34 -7.26 -8.18
N SER A 70 -5.70 -8.42 -8.27
CA SER A 70 -6.32 -9.76 -8.25
C SER A 70 -7.23 -9.93 -7.05
N ALA A 71 -6.74 -9.67 -5.83
CA ALA A 71 -7.49 -9.85 -4.59
C ALA A 71 -8.69 -8.91 -4.45
N LEU A 72 -8.61 -7.68 -4.99
CA LEU A 72 -9.77 -6.78 -5.06
C LEU A 72 -10.82 -7.32 -6.03
N LYS A 73 -10.39 -7.77 -7.21
CA LYS A 73 -11.29 -8.30 -8.25
C LYS A 73 -11.94 -9.63 -7.85
N SER A 74 -11.26 -10.47 -7.06
CA SER A 74 -11.80 -11.74 -6.55
C SER A 74 -12.65 -11.57 -5.29
N GLY A 75 -12.51 -10.43 -4.58
CA GLY A 75 -13.25 -10.14 -3.35
C GLY A 75 -12.61 -10.68 -2.08
N GLU A 76 -11.38 -11.18 -2.19
CA GLU A 76 -10.56 -11.55 -1.04
C GLU A 76 -10.24 -10.32 -0.18
N TRP A 77 -10.03 -9.16 -0.82
CA TRP A 77 -9.92 -7.88 -0.13
C TRP A 77 -11.26 -7.16 -0.12
N LYS A 78 -11.91 -7.20 1.04
CA LYS A 78 -13.26 -6.66 1.21
C LYS A 78 -13.24 -5.13 1.20
N ILE A 79 -13.94 -4.52 0.26
CA ILE A 79 -14.19 -3.07 0.24
C ILE A 79 -15.22 -2.73 1.32
N ILE A 80 -14.91 -1.75 2.16
CA ILE A 80 -15.71 -1.34 3.33
C ILE A 80 -16.19 0.11 3.27
N GLY A 81 -15.71 0.88 2.29
CA GLY A 81 -16.16 2.23 2.05
C GLY A 81 -15.35 2.91 0.95
N ASN A 82 -15.54 4.21 0.81
CA ASN A 82 -14.84 5.02 -0.17
C ASN A 82 -14.64 6.42 0.41
N SER A 83 -13.46 7.02 0.18
CA SER A 83 -13.20 8.42 0.48
C SER A 83 -12.49 9.09 -0.69
N SER A 84 -12.67 10.41 -0.83
CA SER A 84 -12.02 11.18 -1.90
C SER A 84 -10.49 11.05 -1.82
N VAL A 85 -9.85 10.96 -2.97
CA VAL A 85 -8.40 11.10 -3.13
C VAL A 85 -8.14 12.51 -3.64
N SER A 86 -7.15 13.20 -3.08
CA SER A 86 -6.76 14.52 -3.58
C SER A 86 -6.28 14.39 -5.03
N ASP A 87 -6.76 15.28 -5.91
CA ASP A 87 -6.25 15.38 -7.28
C ASP A 87 -4.76 15.79 -7.29
N GLU A 88 -4.29 16.43 -6.21
CA GLU A 88 -2.90 16.85 -5.99
C GLU A 88 -2.07 15.78 -5.24
N PHE A 89 -2.49 14.51 -5.25
CA PHE A 89 -1.72 13.46 -4.57
C PHE A 89 -0.31 13.31 -5.16
N GLU A 90 0.70 13.71 -4.40
CA GLU A 90 2.10 13.57 -4.78
C GLU A 90 2.60 12.13 -4.57
N MET A 91 3.10 11.53 -5.65
CA MET A 91 3.70 10.20 -5.56
C MET A 91 4.98 10.23 -4.71
N PRO A 92 5.19 9.23 -3.83
CA PRO A 92 6.37 9.21 -2.97
C PRO A 92 7.62 8.80 -3.74
N TYR A 93 8.77 8.85 -3.09
CA TYR A 93 9.96 8.15 -3.55
C TYR A 93 9.89 6.67 -3.19
N PHE A 94 10.38 5.82 -4.08
CA PHE A 94 10.58 4.41 -3.85
C PHE A 94 12.07 4.09 -3.77
N ARG A 95 12.48 3.31 -2.78
CA ARG A 95 13.85 2.82 -2.63
C ARG A 95 14.03 1.44 -3.24
N THR A 96 15.18 1.27 -3.86
CA THR A 96 15.71 -0.01 -4.36
C THR A 96 17.22 -0.04 -4.12
N ASN A 97 17.85 -1.19 -4.30
CA ASN A 97 19.30 -1.32 -4.26
C ASN A 97 19.79 -2.21 -5.42
N ASP A 98 21.02 -1.97 -5.85
CA ASP A 98 21.67 -2.85 -6.83
C ASP A 98 22.36 -4.04 -6.14
N ALA A 99 22.93 -4.94 -6.95
CA ALA A 99 23.66 -6.12 -6.46
C ALA A 99 24.93 -5.78 -5.65
N ARG A 100 25.41 -4.53 -5.69
CA ARG A 100 26.55 -4.04 -4.91
C ARG A 100 26.11 -3.47 -3.56
N GLY A 101 24.81 -3.37 -3.29
CA GLY A 101 24.26 -2.77 -2.08
C GLY A 101 24.16 -1.25 -2.13
N VAL A 102 24.35 -0.63 -3.31
CA VAL A 102 24.13 0.82 -3.47
C VAL A 102 22.63 1.07 -3.52
N TYR A 103 22.16 2.04 -2.74
CA TYR A 103 20.75 2.39 -2.64
C TYR A 103 20.39 3.54 -3.57
N TYR A 104 19.16 3.49 -4.10
CA TYR A 104 18.63 4.51 -4.98
C TYR A 104 17.21 4.90 -4.58
N LEU A 105 16.85 6.17 -4.77
CA LEU A 105 15.49 6.67 -4.73
C LEU A 105 14.98 6.92 -6.15
N ILE A 106 13.79 6.41 -6.44
CA ILE A 106 13.07 6.59 -7.70
C ILE A 106 11.80 7.36 -7.38
N LYS A 107 11.59 8.54 -7.98
CA LYS A 107 10.33 9.28 -7.81
C LYS A 107 9.20 8.48 -8.44
N GLY A 108 8.12 8.26 -7.69
CA GLY A 108 6.95 7.57 -8.18
C GLY A 108 6.23 8.38 -9.27
N THR A 109 5.57 7.67 -10.19
CA THR A 109 4.75 8.26 -11.26
C THR A 109 3.37 7.61 -11.25
N ASP A 110 2.52 7.89 -12.24
CA ASP A 110 1.23 7.21 -12.41
C ASP A 110 1.36 5.72 -12.78
N THR A 111 2.58 5.17 -12.79
CA THR A 111 2.87 3.76 -13.08
C THR A 111 3.76 3.15 -12.00
N HIS A 112 3.78 1.82 -11.91
CA HIS A 112 4.65 1.09 -10.98
C HIS A 112 6.15 1.21 -11.28
N MET A 113 6.53 1.77 -12.44
CA MET A 113 7.92 1.89 -12.86
C MET A 113 8.62 3.12 -12.25
N GLY A 114 7.85 4.15 -11.86
CA GLY A 114 8.43 5.43 -11.43
C GLY A 114 9.12 6.19 -12.57
N GLU A 115 9.92 7.19 -12.21
CA GLU A 115 10.79 7.94 -13.12
C GLU A 115 12.00 7.10 -13.55
N LYS A 116 12.58 7.43 -14.71
CA LYS A 116 13.77 6.72 -15.21
C LYS A 116 15.05 7.09 -14.46
N GLU A 117 15.11 8.31 -13.95
CA GLU A 117 16.26 8.81 -13.22
C GLU A 117 16.14 8.40 -11.75
N ALA A 118 17.19 7.76 -11.25
CA ALA A 118 17.28 7.32 -9.87
C ALA A 118 18.40 8.10 -9.17
N ILE A 119 18.15 8.50 -7.92
CA ILE A 119 19.09 9.26 -7.11
C ILE A 119 19.84 8.28 -6.22
N GLU A 120 21.16 8.15 -6.39
CA GLU A 120 21.99 7.38 -5.48
C GLU A 120 22.01 8.05 -4.09
N VAL A 121 21.80 7.26 -3.04
CA VAL A 121 21.71 7.74 -1.66
C VAL A 121 22.35 6.74 -0.69
N SER A 122 22.57 7.18 0.55
CA SER A 122 22.93 6.26 1.64
C SER A 122 21.77 5.31 1.99
N GLU A 123 22.09 4.17 2.61
CA GLU A 123 21.08 3.24 3.14
C GLU A 123 20.13 3.94 4.12
N GLN A 124 20.67 4.74 5.04
CA GLN A 124 19.87 5.47 6.02
C GLN A 124 18.86 6.39 5.34
N GLU A 125 19.33 7.20 4.39
CA GLU A 125 18.48 8.13 3.63
C GLU A 125 17.40 7.39 2.83
N ALA A 126 17.76 6.25 2.22
CA ALA A 126 16.80 5.41 1.52
C ALA A 126 15.69 4.93 2.46
N MET A 127 16.03 4.45 3.66
CA MET A 127 15.06 3.95 4.64
C MET A 127 14.18 5.04 5.25
N GLU A 128 14.68 6.27 5.36
CA GLU A 128 13.93 7.42 5.88
C GLU A 128 12.99 8.03 4.84
N LYS A 129 13.42 8.11 3.57
CA LYS A 129 12.70 8.86 2.53
C LYS A 129 11.92 8.00 1.53
N GLY A 130 12.19 6.69 1.47
CA GLY A 130 11.72 5.83 0.40
C GLY A 130 10.83 4.68 0.84
N TYR A 131 9.75 4.45 0.09
CA TYR A 131 8.96 3.22 0.21
C TYR A 131 9.55 2.06 -0.58
N PRO A 132 9.24 0.79 -0.25
CA PRO A 132 9.67 -0.34 -1.05
C PRO A 132 9.25 -0.28 -2.52
N TYR A 133 10.24 -0.24 -3.43
CA TYR A 133 10.00 -0.33 -4.86
C TYR A 133 9.38 -1.69 -5.27
N GLY A 134 8.79 -1.70 -6.47
CA GLY A 134 8.21 -2.89 -7.10
C GLY A 134 6.74 -3.12 -6.78
N ILE A 135 6.20 -4.20 -7.38
CA ILE A 135 4.81 -4.63 -7.25
C ILE A 135 4.73 -5.79 -6.24
N THR A 136 3.76 -5.74 -5.33
CA THR A 136 3.41 -6.84 -4.42
C THR A 136 2.14 -7.59 -4.87
N ASN A 137 1.70 -8.56 -4.07
CA ASN A 137 0.51 -9.37 -4.37
C ASN A 137 -0.21 -9.78 -3.08
N GLU A 138 -1.29 -10.54 -3.23
CA GLU A 138 -2.14 -11.05 -2.16
C GLU A 138 -1.43 -11.93 -1.13
N ILE A 139 -0.26 -12.49 -1.47
CA ILE A 139 0.53 -13.36 -0.59
C ILE A 139 1.59 -12.55 0.18
N ALA A 140 2.30 -11.65 -0.51
CA ALA A 140 3.43 -10.92 0.05
C ALA A 140 3.01 -9.66 0.82
N LEU A 141 1.89 -9.04 0.46
CA LEU A 141 1.44 -7.82 1.11
C LEU A 141 1.01 -8.06 2.57
N PRO A 142 0.18 -9.07 2.91
CA PRO A 142 -0.15 -9.35 4.30
C PRO A 142 1.07 -9.56 5.20
N LYS A 143 2.08 -10.28 4.70
CA LYS A 143 3.34 -10.52 5.41
C LYS A 143 4.09 -9.22 5.69
N SER A 144 4.14 -8.33 4.69
CA SER A 144 4.76 -7.01 4.82
C SER A 144 4.04 -6.15 5.86
N CYS A 145 2.70 -6.12 5.82
CA CYS A 145 1.88 -5.43 6.80
C CYS A 145 2.12 -5.96 8.22
N MET A 146 2.07 -7.27 8.42
CA MET A 146 2.30 -7.90 9.72
C MET A 146 3.67 -7.53 10.32
N TYR A 147 4.73 -7.56 9.50
CA TYR A 147 6.05 -7.14 9.94
C TYR A 147 6.06 -5.67 10.39
N LEU A 148 5.48 -4.78 9.60
CA LEU A 148 5.45 -3.34 9.89
C LEU A 148 4.63 -3.02 11.14
N PHE A 149 3.47 -3.67 11.33
CA PHE A 149 2.66 -3.48 12.53
C PHE A 149 3.38 -3.96 13.80
N LYS A 150 4.06 -5.11 13.76
CA LYS A 150 4.91 -5.58 14.88
C LYS A 150 6.03 -4.59 15.19
N LYS A 151 6.74 -4.11 14.15
CA LYS A 151 7.82 -3.12 14.29
C LYS A 151 7.34 -1.81 14.94
N ASN A 152 6.08 -1.44 14.74
CA ASN A 152 5.48 -0.22 15.27
C ASN A 152 4.71 -0.43 16.60
N ASN A 153 4.80 -1.61 17.24
CA ASN A 153 4.08 -1.95 18.47
C ASN A 153 2.55 -1.79 18.35
N MET A 154 2.00 -2.16 17.18
CA MET A 154 0.57 -2.08 16.89
C MET A 154 -0.12 -3.44 16.96
N LEU A 155 0.62 -4.48 17.35
CA LEU A 155 0.20 -5.87 17.53
C LEU A 155 0.69 -6.40 18.87
#